data_AF-A0A7Y2GE55-F1
#
_entry.id   AF-A0A7Y2GE55-F1
#
_cell.length_a   1.000
_cell.length_b   1.000
_cell.length_c   1.000
_cell.angle_alpha   90.00
_cell.angle_beta   90.00
_cell.angle_gamma   90.00
#
_symmetry.space_group_name_H-M   'P 1'
#
loop_
_entity.id
_entity.type
_entity.pdbx_description
1 polymer ?
#
loop_
_entity_poly.entity_id
_entity_poly.type
_entity_poly.pdbx_seq_one_letter_code
_entity_poly.pdbx_strand_id
1 'polypeptide(L)' 'MDSSRGGQIFDWEDGLDKIDFSRMNAVQSMDDLEFTQLTESSAQIDFTNDSGKASSVGIIGFEAFTLGTEDFIF' A
#
# COMPACT_ATOMS: atom_id res chain seq x y z
N MET A 1 15.83 1.39 -15.25
CA MET A 1 15.02 1.16 -14.03
C MET A 1 13.88 2.15 -14.12
N ASP A 2 12.80 1.74 -14.78
CA ASP A 2 11.61 2.58 -14.93
C ASP A 2 10.82 2.37 -13.65
N SER A 3 11.04 3.25 -12.68
CA SER A 3 10.32 3.28 -11.41
C SER A 3 8.83 3.31 -11.73
N SER A 4 8.11 2.27 -11.32
CA SER A 4 6.66 2.27 -11.24
C SER A 4 6.18 3.63 -10.74
N ARG A 5 5.23 4.25 -11.44
CA ARG A 5 4.61 5.50 -10.99
C ARG A 5 3.79 5.17 -9.73
N GLY A 6 4.46 5.21 -8.60
CA GLY A 6 3.90 5.00 -7.29
C GLY A 6 3.64 6.30 -6.55
N GLY A 7 2.62 6.30 -5.69
CA GLY A 7 2.36 7.39 -4.76
C GLY A 7 3.16 7.25 -3.47
N GLN A 8 3.28 8.34 -2.72
CA GLN A 8 3.71 8.32 -1.33
C GLN A 8 2.60 8.87 -0.45
N ILE A 9 2.27 8.13 0.61
CA ILE A 9 1.37 8.55 1.69
C ILE A 9 2.26 8.96 2.85
N PHE A 10 2.07 10.19 3.32
CA PHE A 10 2.73 10.72 4.51
C PHE A 10 1.71 10.85 5.64
N ASP A 11 2.23 10.93 6.86
CA ASP A 11 1.44 11.16 8.08
C ASP A 11 0.40 10.06 8.34
N TRP A 12 0.71 8.81 7.97
CA TRP A 12 -0.16 7.64 8.19
C TRP A 12 -0.49 7.47 9.68
N GLU A 13 -1.79 7.38 9.99
CA GLU A 13 -2.33 7.12 11.33
C GLU A 13 -2.83 5.67 11.45
N ASP A 14 -2.05 4.85 12.15
CA ASP A 14 -2.34 3.42 12.35
C ASP A 14 -3.70 3.17 13.01
N GLY A 15 -4.49 2.27 12.44
CA GLY A 15 -5.86 1.94 12.89
C GLY A 15 -6.93 3.02 12.60
N LEU A 16 -6.56 4.16 12.03
CA LEU A 16 -7.50 5.22 11.64
C LEU A 16 -7.60 5.34 10.12
N ASP A 17 -6.45 5.39 9.44
CA ASP A 17 -6.39 5.50 7.99
C ASP A 17 -6.67 4.17 7.29
N LYS A 18 -7.16 4.26 6.05
CA LYS A 18 -7.41 3.10 5.19
C LYS A 18 -6.99 3.39 3.75
N ILE A 19 -6.54 2.35 3.07
CA ILE A 19 -6.21 2.38 1.64
C ILE A 19 -7.33 1.69 0.87
N ASP A 20 -7.93 2.44 -0.06
CA ASP A 20 -9.09 1.98 -0.82
C ASP A 20 -8.68 1.52 -2.23
N PHE A 21 -8.74 0.21 -2.45
CA PHE A 21 -8.58 -0.47 -3.73
C PHE A 21 -9.91 -0.86 -4.38
N SER A 22 -11.08 -0.52 -3.82
CA SER A 22 -12.40 -0.96 -4.29
C SER A 22 -12.77 -0.56 -5.72
N ARG A 23 -12.00 0.36 -6.30
CA ARG A 23 -12.16 0.82 -7.69
C ARG A 23 -11.16 0.19 -8.66
N MET A 24 -10.29 -0.69 -8.18
CA MET A 24 -9.27 -1.37 -8.97
C MET A 24 -9.68 -2.83 -9.14
N ASN A 25 -9.79 -3.30 -10.38
CA ASN A 25 -10.21 -4.68 -10.65
C ASN A 25 -9.07 -5.69 -10.45
N ALA A 26 -7.83 -5.24 -10.61
CA ALA A 26 -6.64 -6.08 -10.49
C ALA A 26 -6.21 -6.39 -9.05
N VAL A 27 -6.74 -5.66 -8.07
CA VAL A 27 -6.45 -5.85 -6.64
C VAL A 27 -7.79 -6.09 -5.95
N GLN A 28 -8.03 -7.32 -5.48
CA GLN A 28 -9.31 -7.73 -4.91
C GLN A 28 -9.17 -8.27 -3.48
N SER A 29 -7.93 -8.48 -3.04
CA SER A 29 -7.62 -9.03 -1.73
C SER A 29 -6.18 -8.71 -1.32
N MET A 30 -5.84 -9.07 -0.07
CA MET A 30 -4.47 -8.99 0.43
C MET A 30 -3.49 -9.87 -0.35
N ASP A 31 -3.95 -10.97 -0.94
CA ASP A 31 -3.09 -11.89 -1.72
C ASP A 31 -2.58 -11.25 -3.03
N ASP A 32 -3.22 -10.16 -3.47
CA ASP A 32 -2.83 -9.39 -4.65
C ASP A 32 -1.78 -8.30 -4.32
N LEU A 33 -1.39 -8.19 -3.06
CA LEU A 33 -0.47 -7.19 -2.52
C LEU A 33 0.80 -7.86 -1.97
N GLU A 34 1.95 -7.23 -2.19
CA GLU A 34 3.21 -7.58 -1.53
C GLU A 34 3.61 -6.45 -0.57
N PHE A 35 3.87 -6.81 0.70
CA PHE A 35 4.23 -5.86 1.75
C PHE A 35 5.70 -5.98 2.11
N THR A 36 6.38 -4.84 2.11
CA THR A 36 7.73 -4.74 2.66
C THR A 36 7.76 -3.70 3.76
N GLN A 37 7.96 -4.14 5.01
CA GLN A 37 8.27 -3.22 6.11
C GLN A 37 9.73 -2.74 5.95
N LEU A 38 9.93 -1.44 5.81
CA LEU A 38 11.25 -0.84 5.57
C LEU A 38 11.90 -0.37 6.88
N THR A 39 11.11 0.25 7.74
CA THR A 39 11.47 0.67 9.12
C THR A 39 10.26 0.44 10.03
N GLU A 40 10.36 0.73 11.33
CA GLU A 40 9.18 0.63 12.22
C GLU A 40 8.02 1.57 11.82
N SER A 41 8.32 2.68 11.15
CA SER A 41 7.34 3.72 10.75
C SER A 41 7.25 3.93 9.23
N SER A 42 7.70 2.95 8.43
CA SER A 42 7.54 3.00 6.98
C SER A 42 7.42 1.63 6.34
N ALA A 43 6.54 1.55 5.34
CA ALA A 43 6.27 0.35 4.58
C ALA A 43 6.12 0.68 3.08
N GLN A 44 6.26 -0.34 2.25
CA GLN A 44 5.97 -0.29 0.83
C GLN A 44 4.95 -1.37 0.50
N ILE A 45 3.97 -1.01 -0.33
CA ILE A 45 3.00 -1.93 -0.92
C ILE A 45 3.29 -2.00 -2.41
N ASP A 46 3.54 -3.20 -2.92
CA ASP A 46 3.71 -3.48 -4.33
C ASP A 46 2.51 -4.27 -4.87
N PHE A 47 2.04 -3.93 -6.06
CA PHE A 47 0.89 -4.57 -6.70
C PHE A 47 0.90 -4.41 -8.23
N THR A 48 0.01 -5.11 -8.92
CA THR A 48 -0.20 -4.92 -10.37
C THR A 48 -1.51 -4.16 -10.60
N ASN A 49 -1.44 -3.04 -11.32
CA ASN A 49 -2.64 -2.24 -11.61
C ASN A 49 -3.50 -2.80 -12.75
N ASP A 50 -4.67 -2.21 -12.98
CA ASP A 50 -5.62 -2.59 -14.05
C ASP A 50 -5.03 -2.58 -15.47
N SER A 51 -3.90 -1.91 -15.70
CA SER A 51 -3.18 -1.93 -16.98
C SER A 51 -2.14 -3.06 -17.07
N GLY A 52 -2.08 -3.97 -16.10
CA GLY A 52 -1.08 -5.03 -16.02
C GLY A 52 0.33 -4.54 -15.69
N LYS A 53 0.46 -3.34 -15.10
CA LYS A 53 1.77 -2.76 -14.78
C LYS A 53 2.06 -2.82 -13.28
N ALA A 54 3.29 -3.20 -12.95
CA ALA A 54 3.81 -3.09 -11.59
C ALA A 54 3.68 -1.64 -11.09
N SER A 55 3.13 -1.51 -9.88
CA SER A 55 2.84 -0.26 -9.18
C SER A 55 3.25 -0.41 -7.73
N SER A 56 3.66 0.69 -7.11
CA SER A 56 4.09 0.68 -5.71
C SER A 56 3.50 1.88 -4.96
N VAL A 57 3.28 1.75 -3.65
CA VAL A 57 2.91 2.87 -2.79
C VAL A 57 3.79 2.82 -1.55
N GLY A 58 4.51 3.91 -1.29
CA GLY A 58 5.24 4.09 -0.04
C GLY A 58 4.35 4.72 1.01
N ILE A 59 4.42 4.22 2.25
CA ILE A 59 3.63 4.69 3.38
C ILE A 59 4.58 5.06 4.50
N ILE A 60 4.43 6.28 5.01
CA ILE A 60 5.28 6.84 6.06
C ILE A 60 4.36 7.39 7.15
N GLY A 61 4.54 6.88 8.37
CA GLY A 61 3.80 7.30 9.57
C GLY A 61 4.67 8.12 10.51
N PHE A 62 4.02 8.84 11.43
CA PHE A 62 4.72 9.53 12.53
C PHE A 62 5.18 8.57 13.62
N GLU A 63 4.40 7.50 13.84
CA GLU A 63 4.67 6.47 14.83
C GLU A 63 4.94 5.12 14.15
N ALA A 64 5.35 4.13 14.94
CA ALA A 64 5.53 2.78 14.44
C ALA A 64 4.17 2.16 14.08
N PHE A 65 4.11 1.42 12.97
CA PHE A 65 2.88 0.76 12.51
C PHE A 65 3.18 -0.55 11.77
N THR A 66 2.14 -1.37 11.64
CA THR A 66 2.15 -2.57 10.80
C THR A 66 0.87 -2.60 9.98
N LEU A 67 0.97 -2.92 8.68
CA LEU A 67 -0.20 -3.01 7.82
C LEU A 67 -0.88 -4.39 7.96
N GLY A 68 -2.18 -4.37 8.24
CA GLY A 68 -3.06 -5.52 8.35
C GLY A 68 -4.23 -5.45 7.36
N THR A 69 -5.07 -6.49 7.34
CA THR A 69 -6.24 -6.54 6.42
C THR A 69 -7.24 -5.43 6.71
N GLU A 70 -7.33 -5.01 7.97
CA GLU A 70 -8.17 -3.93 8.47
C GLU A 70 -7.86 -2.56 7.85
N ASP A 71 -6.65 -2.37 7.34
CA ASP A 71 -6.20 -1.10 6.73
C ASP A 71 -6.61 -0.98 5.26
N PHE A 72 -7.22 -2.01 4.68
CA PHE A 72 -7.58 -2.06 3.28
C PHE A 72 -9.07 -2.17 3.04
N ILE A 73 -9.51 -1.55 1.94
CA ILE A 73 -10.85 -1.71 1.39
C ILE A 73 -10.66 -2.25 -0.03
N PHE A 74 -11.32 -3.36 -0.35
CA PHE A 74 -11.31 -4.01 -1.66
C PHE A 74 -12.71 -4.00 -2.28
#